data_AF-Q6PMS8-F1
#
_entry.id   AF-Q6PMS8-F1
#
_cell.length_a   1.000
_cell.length_b   1.000
_cell.length_c   1.000
_cell.angle_alpha   90.00
_cell.angle_beta   90.00
_cell.angle_gamma   90.00
#
_symmetry.space_group_name_H-M   'P 1'
#
loop_
_entity.id
_entity.type
_entity.pdbx_description
1 polymer ?
#
loop_
_entity_poly.entity_id
_entity_poly.type
_entity_poly.pdbx_seq_one_letter_code
_entity_poly.pdbx_strand_id
1 'polypeptide(L)'
;MRRQGVPDRVTDEVFIAMSKALNFINPDELSMQCFLIALNRFLQEKHGSKMAFLDGNPPERLCMPIVEHIESKGGQVRLNSRIRKIELNEDGSVKCFILNNGTSIEGDAFVFAAPVDIFKLLLPEDWKEIPYFQKLEKLVGVPVINVHIWFDRKLKNTYDHLLLSRSPLLSVYADMS
;
A
#
# COMPACT_ATOMS: atom_id res chain seq x y z
N MET A 1 20.48 11.48 -7.89
CA MET A 1 21.67 10.62 -8.06
C MET A 1 22.83 11.34 -8.74
N ARG A 2 22.65 11.94 -9.93
CA ARG A 2 23.68 12.75 -10.63
C ARG A 2 24.43 13.76 -9.75
N ARG A 3 23.72 14.52 -8.89
CA ARG A 3 24.33 15.47 -7.94
C ARG A 3 25.39 14.84 -7.03
N GLN A 4 25.26 13.56 -6.71
CA GLN A 4 26.19 12.80 -5.85
C GLN A 4 27.25 12.05 -6.67
N GLY A 5 27.38 12.30 -7.97
CA GLY A 5 28.38 11.67 -8.83
C GLY A 5 28.10 10.21 -9.20
N VAL A 6 26.89 9.69 -8.91
CA VAL A 6 26.51 8.32 -9.30
C VAL A 6 26.41 8.26 -10.84
N PRO A 7 27.11 7.31 -11.51
CA PRO A 7 27.05 7.18 -12.97
C PRO A 7 25.62 6.90 -13.45
N ASP A 8 25.24 7.49 -14.59
CA ASP A 8 23.90 7.30 -15.18
C ASP A 8 23.60 5.81 -15.42
N ARG A 9 24.59 5.04 -15.86
CA ARG A 9 24.47 3.58 -16.04
C ARG A 9 23.99 2.85 -14.76
N VAL A 10 24.42 3.27 -13.57
CA VAL A 10 23.98 2.66 -12.31
C VAL A 10 22.50 2.98 -12.04
N THR A 11 22.07 4.19 -12.41
CA THR A 11 20.66 4.58 -12.34
C THR A 11 19.81 3.66 -13.21
N ASP A 12 20.25 3.43 -14.45
CA ASP A 12 19.53 2.63 -15.43
C ASP A 12 19.50 1.13 -15.07
N GLU A 13 20.63 0.57 -14.64
CA GLU A 13 20.75 -0.87 -14.41
C GLU A 13 20.20 -1.33 -13.05
N VAL A 14 20.27 -0.47 -12.01
CA VAL A 14 19.94 -0.84 -10.63
C VAL A 14 18.71 -0.08 -10.13
N PHE A 15 18.73 1.25 -10.24
CA PHE A 15 17.71 2.07 -9.61
C PHE A 15 16.37 2.06 -10.34
N ILE A 16 16.33 1.80 -11.65
CA ILE A 16 15.05 1.55 -12.35
C ILE A 16 14.32 0.35 -11.72
N ALA A 17 15.03 -0.77 -11.56
CA ALA A 17 14.44 -1.97 -10.97
C ALA A 17 13.98 -1.74 -9.53
N MET A 18 14.81 -1.06 -8.72
CA MET A 18 14.48 -0.74 -7.34
C MET A 18 13.30 0.24 -7.23
N SER A 19 13.23 1.26 -8.08
CA SER A 19 12.15 2.25 -8.10
C SER A 19 10.80 1.59 -8.37
N LYS A 20 10.75 0.77 -9.44
CA LYS A 20 9.53 0.05 -9.83
C LYS A 20 9.12 -1.00 -8.79
N ALA A 21 10.08 -1.58 -8.06
CA ALA A 21 9.78 -2.52 -6.99
C ALA A 21 9.20 -1.84 -5.75
N LEU A 22 9.63 -0.60 -5.45
CA LEU A 22 9.20 0.13 -4.25
C LEU A 22 7.87 0.86 -4.44
N ASN A 23 7.67 1.52 -5.59
CA ASN A 23 6.51 2.40 -5.78
C ASN A 23 5.95 2.39 -7.22
N PHE A 24 6.30 1.40 -8.03
CA PHE A 24 5.78 1.18 -9.39
C PHE A 24 6.04 2.32 -10.41
N ILE A 25 6.88 3.29 -10.09
CA ILE A 25 7.28 4.42 -10.95
C ILE A 25 8.79 4.41 -11.22
N ASN A 26 9.24 5.19 -12.20
CA ASN A 26 10.65 5.30 -12.57
C ASN A 26 11.42 6.29 -11.65
N PRO A 27 12.76 6.20 -11.60
CA PRO A 27 13.58 7.00 -10.69
C PRO A 27 13.61 8.50 -10.99
N ASP A 28 13.18 8.92 -12.18
CA ASP A 28 12.97 10.32 -12.56
C ASP A 28 11.71 10.93 -11.92
N GLU A 29 10.75 10.11 -11.49
CA GLU A 29 9.51 10.52 -10.82
C GLU A 29 9.55 10.25 -9.30
N LEU A 30 10.38 9.32 -8.85
CA LEU A 30 10.43 8.90 -7.45
C LEU A 30 11.31 9.83 -6.58
N SER A 31 10.77 10.24 -5.43
CA SER A 31 11.55 10.97 -4.41
C SER A 31 12.74 10.14 -3.91
N MET A 32 13.92 10.78 -3.85
CA MET A 32 15.15 10.15 -3.34
C MET A 32 15.01 9.66 -1.89
N GLN A 33 14.11 10.26 -1.11
CA GLN A 33 13.84 9.83 0.26
C GLN A 33 13.34 8.38 0.32
N CYS A 34 12.55 7.94 -0.67
CA CYS A 34 12.08 6.55 -0.77
C CYS A 34 13.27 5.56 -0.88
N PHE A 35 14.23 5.88 -1.76
CA PHE A 35 15.45 5.08 -1.89
C PHE A 35 16.28 5.04 -0.61
N LEU A 36 16.48 6.19 0.05
CA LEU A 36 17.30 6.25 1.26
C LEU A 36 16.68 5.43 2.40
N ILE A 37 15.36 5.46 2.56
CA ILE A 37 14.65 4.65 3.55
C ILE A 37 14.82 3.16 3.23
N ALA A 38 14.68 2.77 1.96
CA ALA A 38 14.88 1.38 1.54
C ALA A 38 16.33 0.91 1.75
N LEU A 39 17.31 1.73 1.38
CA LEU A 39 18.74 1.45 1.59
C LEU A 39 19.11 1.33 3.07
N ASN A 40 18.41 2.05 3.96
CA ASN A 40 18.64 1.95 5.39
C ASN A 40 18.42 0.52 5.93
N ARG A 41 17.52 -0.27 5.31
CA ARG A 41 17.33 -1.69 5.68
C ARG A 41 18.57 -2.55 5.46
N PHE A 42 19.42 -2.20 4.49
CA PHE A 42 20.67 -2.91 4.23
C PHE A 42 21.77 -2.55 5.24
N LEU A 43 21.63 -1.42 5.93
CA LEU A 43 22.67 -0.86 6.81
C LEU A 43 22.39 -1.11 8.29
N GLN A 44 21.12 -1.12 8.71
CA GLN A 44 20.74 -1.19 10.13
C GLN A 44 20.72 -2.61 10.70
N GLU A 45 20.18 -3.57 9.94
CA GLU A 45 19.93 -4.92 10.44
C GLU A 45 20.61 -5.96 9.55
N LYS A 46 21.28 -6.94 10.17
CA LYS A 46 21.97 -8.03 9.46
C LYS A 46 21.07 -8.77 8.46
N HIS A 47 19.78 -8.86 8.74
CA HIS A 47 18.78 -9.54 7.91
C HIS A 47 17.70 -8.58 7.38
N GLY A 48 17.89 -7.26 7.46
CA GLY A 48 16.87 -6.28 7.08
C GLY A 48 16.52 -6.26 5.59
N SER A 49 17.40 -6.79 4.73
CA SER A 49 17.17 -6.98 3.30
C SER A 49 16.72 -8.39 2.92
N LYS A 50 16.55 -9.30 3.89
CA LYS A 50 16.09 -10.67 3.63
C LYS A 50 14.62 -10.63 3.23
N MET A 51 14.28 -11.33 2.15
CA MET A 51 12.92 -11.41 1.64
C MET A 51 12.24 -12.68 2.14
N ALA A 52 10.92 -12.63 2.25
CA ALA A 52 10.08 -13.77 2.61
C ALA A 52 8.76 -13.70 1.83
N PHE A 53 8.21 -14.88 1.52
CA PHE A 53 6.87 -15.03 0.97
C PHE A 53 5.93 -15.54 2.06
N LEU A 54 4.66 -15.13 1.99
CA LEU A 54 3.62 -15.74 2.81
C LEU A 54 3.34 -17.15 2.26
N ASP A 55 3.08 -18.10 3.15
CA ASP A 55 2.88 -19.52 2.81
C ASP A 55 1.49 -19.84 2.22
N GLY A 56 0.73 -18.81 1.86
CA GLY A 56 -0.61 -18.93 1.29
C GLY A 56 -1.25 -17.56 1.06
N ASN A 57 -2.56 -17.55 0.88
CA ASN A 57 -3.28 -16.31 0.59
C ASN A 57 -3.32 -15.37 1.83
N PRO A 58 -3.11 -14.06 1.66
CA PRO A 58 -3.13 -13.11 2.78
C PRO A 58 -4.43 -13.09 3.61
N PRO A 59 -5.65 -13.18 3.02
CA PRO A 59 -6.88 -13.18 3.80
C PRO A 59 -6.92 -14.26 4.88
N GLU A 60 -6.56 -15.50 4.55
CA GLU A 60 -6.59 -16.61 5.51
C GLU A 60 -5.34 -16.67 6.39
N ARG A 61 -4.15 -16.50 5.81
CA ARG A 61 -2.88 -16.74 6.52
C ARG A 61 -2.43 -15.58 7.40
N LEU A 62 -2.91 -14.36 7.13
CA LEU A 62 -2.52 -13.15 7.86
C LEU A 62 -3.73 -12.39 8.42
N CYS A 63 -4.74 -12.12 7.61
CA CYS A 63 -5.87 -11.29 8.07
C CYS A 63 -6.75 -12.03 9.07
N MET A 64 -7.07 -13.31 8.84
CA MET A 64 -7.94 -14.08 9.73
C MET A 64 -7.39 -14.20 11.17
N PRO A 65 -6.09 -14.52 11.40
CA PRO A 65 -5.52 -14.49 12.75
C PRO A 65 -5.71 -13.15 13.49
N ILE A 66 -5.65 -12.02 12.76
CA ILE A 66 -5.87 -10.68 13.33
C ILE A 66 -7.36 -10.50 13.68
N VAL A 67 -8.27 -10.93 12.81
CA VAL A 67 -9.72 -10.90 13.06
C VAL A 67 -10.07 -11.72 14.30
N GLU A 68 -9.62 -12.96 14.37
CA GLU A 68 -9.84 -13.85 15.52
C GLU A 68 -9.30 -13.23 16.82
N HIS A 69 -8.14 -12.59 16.76
CA HIS A 69 -7.59 -11.90 17.92
C HIS A 69 -8.49 -10.75 18.39
N ILE A 70 -8.95 -9.90 17.46
CA ILE A 70 -9.84 -8.78 17.75
C ILE A 70 -11.17 -9.27 18.35
N GLU A 71 -11.78 -10.29 17.75
CA GLU A 71 -13.06 -10.84 18.19
C GLU A 71 -12.95 -11.56 19.54
N SER A 72 -11.84 -12.26 19.81
CA SER A 72 -11.57 -12.87 21.13
C SER A 72 -11.49 -11.85 22.27
N LYS A 73 -11.25 -10.58 21.94
CA LYS A 73 -11.18 -9.45 22.87
C LYS A 73 -12.47 -8.62 22.88
N GLY A 74 -13.54 -9.09 22.23
CA GLY A 74 -14.84 -8.42 22.17
C GLY A 74 -14.96 -7.35 21.08
N GLY A 75 -13.95 -7.18 20.23
CA GLY A 75 -14.05 -6.35 19.04
C GLY A 75 -14.95 -6.99 17.98
N GLN A 76 -15.32 -6.21 16.95
CA GLN A 76 -16.19 -6.68 15.87
C GLN A 76 -15.59 -6.36 14.50
N VAL A 77 -15.58 -7.34 13.61
CA VAL A 77 -15.14 -7.15 12.22
C VAL A 77 -16.31 -7.41 11.29
N ARG A 78 -16.75 -6.37 10.56
CA ARG A 78 -17.93 -6.44 9.68
C ARG A 78 -17.52 -6.24 8.23
N LEU A 79 -17.70 -7.27 7.41
CA LEU A 79 -17.50 -7.17 5.96
C LEU A 79 -18.70 -6.50 5.29
N ASN A 80 -18.56 -6.15 4.01
CA ASN A 80 -19.62 -5.54 3.19
C ASN A 80 -20.26 -4.27 3.78
N SER A 81 -19.52 -3.56 4.64
CA SER A 81 -19.99 -2.41 5.42
C SER A 81 -19.36 -1.11 4.90
N ARG A 82 -19.59 -0.79 3.62
CA ARG A 82 -18.99 0.41 3.00
C ARG A 82 -19.57 1.69 3.61
N ILE A 83 -18.68 2.58 4.07
CA ILE A 83 -19.04 3.94 4.51
C ILE A 83 -19.39 4.79 3.29
N ARG A 84 -20.55 5.44 3.35
CA ARG A 84 -21.08 6.37 2.35
C ARG A 84 -20.80 7.82 2.69
N LYS A 85 -20.87 8.19 3.97
CA LYS A 85 -20.74 9.58 4.42
C LYS A 85 -20.25 9.64 5.86
N ILE A 86 -19.42 10.64 6.14
CA ILE A 86 -19.09 11.10 7.50
C ILE A 86 -20.11 12.18 7.87
N GLU A 87 -20.98 11.91 8.83
CA GLU A 87 -21.93 12.90 9.33
C GLU A 87 -21.31 13.68 10.49
N LEU A 88 -21.47 15.01 10.47
CA LEU A 88 -20.89 15.90 11.48
C LEU A 88 -21.96 16.42 12.43
N ASN A 89 -21.54 16.73 13.65
CA ASN A 89 -22.27 17.56 14.59
C ASN A 89 -22.15 19.05 14.19
N GLU A 90 -22.93 19.92 14.84
CA GLU A 90 -22.91 21.37 14.59
C GLU A 90 -21.55 22.01 14.91
N ASP A 91 -20.76 21.41 15.80
CA ASP A 91 -19.41 21.87 16.17
C ASP A 91 -18.31 21.37 15.21
N GLY A 92 -18.69 20.61 14.17
CA GLY A 92 -17.77 20.05 13.18
C GLY A 92 -17.11 18.74 13.58
N SER A 93 -17.38 18.20 14.78
CA SER A 93 -16.94 16.86 15.20
C SER A 93 -17.74 15.77 14.49
N VAL A 94 -17.20 14.54 14.43
CA VAL A 94 -17.93 13.41 13.81
C VAL A 94 -19.07 12.98 14.71
N LYS A 95 -20.29 12.95 14.15
CA LYS A 95 -21.48 12.39 14.78
C LYS A 95 -21.53 10.89 14.62
N CYS A 96 -21.44 10.41 13.37
CA CYS A 96 -21.48 8.99 13.03
C CYS A 96 -20.95 8.73 11.61
N PHE A 97 -20.72 7.46 11.29
CA PHE A 97 -20.53 7.01 9.91
C PHE A 97 -21.83 6.43 9.36
N ILE A 98 -22.26 6.93 8.21
CA ILE A 98 -23.41 6.40 7.48
C ILE A 98 -22.91 5.38 6.47
N LEU A 99 -23.40 4.14 6.57
CA LEU A 99 -23.09 3.07 5.63
C LEU A 99 -23.95 3.19 4.35
N ASN A 100 -23.55 2.48 3.29
CA ASN A 100 -24.27 2.45 2.01
C ASN A 100 -25.74 2.00 2.13
N ASN A 101 -26.04 1.12 3.09
CA ASN A 101 -27.39 0.65 3.38
C ASN A 101 -28.21 1.62 4.25
N GLY A 102 -27.67 2.79 4.60
CA GLY A 102 -28.30 3.79 5.45
C GLY A 102 -28.16 3.56 6.96
N THR A 103 -27.52 2.46 7.39
CA THR A 103 -27.24 2.23 8.82
C THR A 103 -26.23 3.25 9.33
N SER A 104 -26.51 3.85 10.49
CA SER A 104 -25.55 4.69 11.22
C SER A 104 -24.69 3.84 12.15
N ILE A 105 -23.40 4.15 12.20
CA ILE A 105 -22.44 3.58 13.15
C ILE A 105 -21.91 4.70 14.02
N GLU A 106 -22.18 4.62 15.31
CA GLU A 106 -21.74 5.56 16.34
C GLU A 106 -20.59 4.96 17.15
N GLY A 107 -19.80 5.83 17.79
CA GLY A 107 -18.70 5.43 18.65
C GLY A 107 -18.03 6.66 19.28
N ASP A 108 -17.23 6.43 20.31
CA ASP A 108 -16.53 7.52 21.02
C ASP A 108 -15.36 8.10 20.21
N ALA A 109 -14.84 7.32 19.26
CA ALA A 109 -13.75 7.72 18.38
C ALA A 109 -13.91 7.08 17.00
N PHE A 110 -13.45 7.80 15.98
CA PHE A 110 -13.55 7.39 14.58
C PHE A 110 -12.17 7.38 13.93
N VAL A 111 -11.84 6.28 13.24
CA VAL A 111 -10.58 6.13 12.51
C VAL A 111 -10.90 5.78 11.06
N PHE A 112 -10.27 6.51 10.13
CA PHE A 112 -10.37 6.24 8.70
C PHE A 112 -9.11 5.55 8.20
N ALA A 113 -9.16 4.22 8.06
CA ALA A 113 -8.05 3.40 7.57
C ALA A 113 -8.22 3.04 6.07
N ALA A 114 -8.76 3.97 5.27
CA ALA A 114 -8.96 3.77 3.83
C ALA A 114 -7.85 4.44 3.00
N PRO A 115 -7.65 4.05 1.73
CA PRO A 115 -6.75 4.77 0.83
C PRO A 115 -7.09 6.27 0.74
N VAL A 116 -6.06 7.11 0.61
CA VAL A 116 -6.21 8.57 0.60
C VAL A 116 -7.20 9.07 -0.45
N ASP A 117 -7.23 8.45 -1.62
CA ASP A 117 -8.15 8.82 -2.69
C ASP A 117 -9.62 8.59 -2.31
N ILE A 118 -9.92 7.51 -1.59
CA ILE A 118 -11.27 7.25 -1.08
C ILE A 118 -11.62 8.23 0.03
N PHE A 119 -10.68 8.51 0.93
CA PHE A 119 -10.93 9.45 2.02
C PHE A 119 -11.17 10.87 1.52
N LYS A 120 -10.41 11.36 0.52
CA LYS A 120 -10.65 12.67 -0.12
C LYS A 120 -12.07 12.82 -0.66
N LEU A 121 -12.65 11.75 -1.21
CA LEU A 121 -14.03 11.76 -1.73
C LEU A 121 -15.09 11.77 -0.62
N LEU A 122 -14.75 11.29 0.58
CA LEU A 122 -15.64 11.23 1.74
C LEU A 122 -15.43 12.38 2.73
N LEU A 123 -14.46 13.25 2.45
CA LEU A 123 -14.11 14.36 3.31
C LEU A 123 -15.29 15.35 3.37
N PRO A 124 -15.80 15.67 4.58
CA PRO A 124 -16.82 16.69 4.74
C PRO A 124 -16.38 18.04 4.15
N GLU A 125 -17.31 18.79 3.56
CA GLU A 125 -17.01 20.12 2.98
C GLU A 125 -16.39 21.06 4.02
N ASP A 126 -16.91 21.06 5.24
CA ASP A 126 -16.44 21.88 6.36
C ASP A 126 -14.97 21.63 6.72
N TRP A 127 -14.44 20.45 6.37
CA TRP A 127 -13.06 20.07 6.65
C TRP A 127 -12.10 20.40 5.49
N LYS A 128 -12.60 20.69 4.29
CA LYS A 128 -11.74 20.90 3.11
C LYS A 128 -10.80 22.09 3.24
N GLU A 129 -11.20 23.13 3.97
CA GLU A 129 -10.38 24.32 4.19
C GLU A 129 -9.35 24.17 5.33
N ILE A 130 -9.42 23.07 6.09
CA ILE A 130 -8.47 22.84 7.17
C ILE A 130 -7.10 22.47 6.57
N PRO A 131 -6.00 23.18 6.93
CA PRO A 131 -4.67 22.98 6.33
C PRO A 131 -4.12 21.56 6.42
N TYR A 132 -4.61 20.76 7.38
CA TYR A 132 -4.27 19.35 7.48
C TYR A 132 -4.80 18.56 6.27
N PHE A 133 -6.09 18.72 5.94
CA PHE A 133 -6.74 17.96 4.87
C PHE A 133 -6.37 18.48 3.47
N GLN A 134 -6.11 19.78 3.31
CA GLN A 134 -5.61 20.34 2.04
C GLN A 134 -4.28 19.72 1.58
N LYS A 135 -3.42 19.28 2.51
CA LYS A 135 -2.15 18.62 2.17
C LYS A 135 -2.35 17.29 1.45
N LEU A 136 -3.52 16.65 1.60
CA LEU A 136 -3.84 15.38 0.97
C LEU A 136 -3.95 15.48 -0.55
N GLU A 137 -4.21 16.67 -1.10
CA GLU A 137 -4.30 16.89 -2.55
C GLU A 137 -3.04 16.48 -3.31
N LYS A 138 -1.86 16.59 -2.66
CA LYS A 138 -0.59 16.17 -3.25
C LYS A 138 -0.39 14.65 -3.25
N LEU A 139 -1.21 13.90 -2.51
CA LEU A 139 -1.14 12.45 -2.41
C LEU A 139 -2.15 11.82 -3.35
N VAL A 140 -1.67 11.13 -4.38
CA VAL A 140 -2.48 10.48 -5.40
C VAL A 140 -2.00 9.05 -5.59
N GLY A 141 -2.93 8.11 -5.67
CA GLY A 141 -2.62 6.70 -5.94
C GLY A 141 -1.90 6.49 -7.28
N VAL A 142 -0.87 5.65 -7.27
CA VAL A 142 -0.15 5.22 -8.47
C VAL A 142 -0.85 3.99 -9.06
N PRO A 143 -1.10 3.93 -10.38
CA PRO A 143 -1.70 2.77 -11.01
C PRO A 143 -0.75 1.56 -11.00
N VAL A 144 -1.28 0.37 -10.75
CA VAL A 144 -0.53 -0.89 -10.75
C VAL A 144 -1.40 -2.04 -11.27
N ILE A 145 -0.77 -2.98 -11.98
CA ILE A 145 -1.42 -4.20 -12.49
C ILE A 145 -0.67 -5.40 -11.93
N ASN A 146 -1.41 -6.39 -11.44
CA ASN A 146 -0.85 -7.67 -11.01
C ASN A 146 -1.36 -8.79 -11.92
N VAL A 147 -0.43 -9.54 -12.52
CA VAL A 147 -0.71 -10.52 -13.57
C VAL A 147 -0.43 -11.93 -13.04
N HIS A 148 -1.37 -12.85 -13.27
CA HIS A 148 -1.24 -14.26 -12.92
C HIS A 148 -1.39 -15.11 -14.18
N ILE A 149 -0.44 -16.01 -14.42
CA ILE A 149 -0.42 -16.88 -15.61
C ILE A 149 -0.12 -18.31 -15.15
N TRP A 150 -1.02 -19.24 -15.46
CA TRP A 150 -0.82 -20.67 -15.27
C TRP A 150 -0.40 -21.31 -16.59
N PHE A 151 0.70 -22.05 -16.56
CA PHE A 151 1.17 -22.83 -17.69
C PHE A 151 0.73 -24.29 -17.55
N ASP A 152 0.62 -24.99 -18.67
CA ASP A 152 0.29 -26.41 -18.75
C ASP A 152 1.42 -27.31 -18.22
N ARG A 153 2.64 -26.79 -18.13
CA ARG A 153 3.85 -27.50 -17.70
C ARG A 153 4.62 -26.70 -16.65
N LYS A 154 5.28 -27.43 -15.75
CA LYS A 154 6.26 -26.84 -14.83
C LYS A 154 7.48 -26.36 -15.63
N LEU A 155 7.85 -25.10 -15.44
CA LEU A 155 9.04 -24.51 -16.03
C LEU A 155 10.30 -25.13 -15.38
N LYS A 156 11.29 -25.50 -16.20
CA LYS A 156 12.52 -26.17 -15.70
C LYS A 156 13.50 -25.21 -15.02
N ASN A 157 13.54 -23.96 -15.48
CA ASN A 157 14.50 -22.94 -15.03
C ASN A 157 13.78 -21.86 -14.24
N THR A 158 13.37 -22.17 -13.02
CA THR A 158 12.76 -21.22 -12.08
C THR A 158 13.54 -21.18 -10.77
N TYR A 159 13.24 -20.18 -9.95
CA TYR A 159 13.96 -19.89 -8.72
C TYR A 159 12.96 -19.70 -7.59
N ASP A 160 13.25 -20.28 -6.43
CA ASP A 160 12.53 -20.02 -5.17
C ASP A 160 12.96 -18.66 -4.58
N HIS A 161 12.69 -17.60 -5.34
CA HIS A 161 13.04 -16.23 -4.99
C HIS A 161 12.23 -15.22 -5.81
N LEU A 162 12.14 -13.98 -5.30
CA LEU A 162 11.70 -12.83 -6.09
C LEU A 162 12.74 -12.47 -7.16
N LEU A 163 12.29 -12.23 -8.39
CA LEU A 163 13.13 -11.87 -9.52
C LEU A 163 12.84 -10.44 -9.99
N LEU A 164 13.89 -9.65 -10.20
CA LEU A 164 13.81 -8.33 -10.82
C LEU A 164 13.91 -8.51 -12.34
N SER A 165 12.80 -8.30 -13.07
CA SER A 165 12.79 -8.52 -14.52
C SER A 165 13.73 -7.57 -15.29
N ARG A 166 13.95 -6.37 -14.76
CA ARG A 166 14.61 -5.23 -15.44
C ARG A 166 13.97 -4.88 -16.80
N SER A 167 12.70 -5.25 -16.97
CA SER A 167 11.93 -4.96 -18.17
C SER A 167 11.49 -3.48 -18.19
N PRO A 168 11.28 -2.89 -19.38
CA PRO A 168 10.60 -1.61 -19.49
C PRO A 168 9.14 -1.66 -18.99
N LEU A 169 8.45 -2.79 -19.18
CA LEU A 169 7.04 -2.96 -18.79
C LEU A 169 6.86 -3.64 -17.43
N LEU A 170 7.49 -4.79 -17.22
CA LEU A 170 7.40 -5.55 -15.97
C LEU A 170 8.35 -5.02 -14.89
N SER A 171 7.96 -5.21 -13.63
CA SER A 171 8.75 -4.87 -12.44
C SER A 171 9.36 -6.16 -11.86
N VAL A 172 8.78 -6.67 -10.78
CA VAL A 172 9.17 -7.93 -10.12
C VAL A 172 8.24 -9.07 -10.53
N TYR A 173 8.74 -10.30 -10.49
CA TYR A 173 7.94 -11.52 -10.68
C TYR A 173 8.51 -12.68 -9.85
N ALA A 174 7.70 -13.72 -9.67
CA ALA A 174 8.10 -14.96 -9.00
C ALA A 174 7.33 -16.14 -9.60
N ASP A 175 7.94 -17.33 -9.57
CA ASP A 175 7.22 -18.58 -9.78
C ASP A 175 6.59 -19.00 -8.45
N MET A 176 5.26 -19.10 -8.43
CA MET A 176 4.48 -19.44 -7.23
C MET A 176 3.92 -20.88 -7.28
N SER A 177 4.39 -21.69 -8.24
CA SER A 177 3.92 -23.07 -8.46
C SER A 177 4.78 -24.14 -7.79
#